data_AF-A0A6N7M9G0-F1
#
_entry.id   AF-A0A6N7M9G0-F1
#
_cell.length_a   1.000
_cell.length_b   1.000
_cell.length_c   1.000
_cell.angle_alpha   90.00
_cell.angle_beta   90.00
_cell.angle_gamma   90.00
#
_symmetry.space_group_name_H-M   'P 1'
#
loop_
_entity.id
_entity.type
_entity.pdbx_description
1 polymer ?
#
loop_
_entity_poly.entity_id
_entity_poly.type
_entity_poly.pdbx_seq_one_letter_code
_entity_poly.pdbx_strand_id
1 'polypeptide(L)'
;MANFNKQHPKKRYDKDDSRQRPNYNKKFNRLKNAPLCPLCQKSVRDLYSAITHESSNQPAHFDCILKMLREMNELSGNEKICYLGNGSFGIIQSRNAAGKLRFFIRKRLNYEETDPVPEWRKKLL
;
A
#
# COMPACT_ATOMS: atom_id res chain seq x y z
N MET A 1 -56.27 -3.88 -39.99
CA MET A 1 -55.50 -4.69 -40.97
C MET A 1 -54.31 -3.86 -41.45
N ALA A 2 -53.13 -4.50 -41.59
CA ALA A 2 -51.80 -4.00 -42.01
C ALA A 2 -51.09 -3.00 -41.04
N ASN A 3 -50.29 -3.44 -40.06
CA ASN A 3 -48.88 -3.85 -40.11
C ASN A 3 -47.93 -2.93 -40.92
N PHE A 4 -47.19 -2.06 -40.23
CA PHE A 4 -45.93 -1.51 -40.70
C PHE A 4 -44.81 -1.86 -39.71
N ASN A 5 -44.30 -3.07 -39.87
CA ASN A 5 -43.14 -3.58 -39.14
C ASN A 5 -41.86 -2.94 -39.71
N LYS A 6 -41.39 -1.85 -39.11
CA LYS A 6 -40.10 -1.24 -39.48
C LYS A 6 -38.97 -2.06 -38.88
N GLN A 7 -38.42 -2.98 -39.68
CA GLN A 7 -37.19 -3.70 -39.36
C GLN A 7 -36.00 -2.73 -39.47
N HIS A 8 -35.41 -2.35 -38.33
CA HIS A 8 -34.11 -1.69 -38.32
C HIS A 8 -33.00 -2.77 -38.41
N PRO A 9 -32.04 -2.67 -39.35
CA PRO A 9 -30.95 -3.62 -39.44
C PRO A 9 -29.99 -3.44 -38.25
N LYS A 10 -29.79 -4.51 -37.47
CA LYS A 10 -28.75 -4.55 -36.42
C LYS A 10 -27.38 -4.52 -37.10
N LYS A 11 -26.67 -3.39 -36.99
CA LYS A 11 -25.25 -3.31 -37.36
C LYS A 11 -24.49 -4.34 -36.53
N ARG A 12 -23.93 -5.36 -37.18
CA ARG A 12 -22.98 -6.29 -36.58
C ARG A 12 -21.70 -5.50 -36.31
N TYR A 13 -21.36 -5.33 -35.04
CA TYR A 13 -20.08 -4.76 -34.64
C TYR A 13 -19.06 -5.90 -34.70
N ASP A 14 -18.25 -5.94 -35.75
CA ASP A 14 -17.10 -6.83 -35.82
C ASP A 14 -16.17 -6.47 -34.65
N LYS A 15 -16.11 -7.38 -33.68
CA LYS A 15 -15.30 -7.23 -32.48
C LYS A 15 -13.88 -7.58 -32.86
N ASP A 16 -13.17 -6.57 -33.36
CA ASP A 16 -11.73 -6.61 -33.61
C ASP A 16 -10.99 -6.93 -32.31
N ASP A 17 -10.66 -8.21 -32.13
CA ASP A 17 -9.96 -8.82 -30.99
C ASP A 17 -8.42 -8.74 -31.15
N SER A 18 -7.91 -7.68 -31.78
CA SER A 18 -6.47 -7.52 -32.03
C SER A 18 -5.77 -6.55 -31.10
N ARG A 19 -6.45 -5.99 -30.09
CA ARG A 19 -5.80 -5.15 -29.07
C ARG A 19 -5.39 -5.98 -27.86
N GLN A 20 -4.35 -6.80 -28.01
CA GLN A 20 -3.56 -7.23 -26.86
C GLN A 20 -3.08 -5.96 -26.12
N ARG A 21 -3.79 -5.60 -25.03
CA ARG A 21 -3.47 -4.45 -24.19
C ARG A 21 -2.04 -4.63 -23.65
N PRO A 22 -1.05 -3.83 -24.08
CA PRO A 22 0.36 -3.99 -23.66
C PRO A 22 0.56 -3.85 -22.15
N ASN A 23 -0.43 -3.28 -21.46
CA ASN A 23 -0.35 -2.88 -20.06
C ASN A 23 -0.46 -4.06 -19.07
N TYR A 24 -1.05 -5.19 -19.47
CA TYR A 24 -1.20 -6.35 -18.57
C TYR A 24 0.15 -7.04 -18.31
N ASN A 25 0.93 -7.30 -19.37
CA ASN A 25 2.23 -7.96 -19.26
C ASN A 25 3.24 -7.16 -18.41
N LYS A 26 3.20 -5.83 -18.47
CA LYS A 26 4.06 -4.96 -17.64
C LYS A 26 3.71 -5.00 -16.15
N LYS A 27 2.45 -5.24 -15.78
CA LYS A 27 2.04 -5.46 -14.37
C LYS A 27 2.45 -6.86 -13.90
N PHE A 28 2.31 -7.87 -14.76
CA PHE A 28 2.71 -9.25 -14.46
C PHE A 28 4.21 -9.43 -14.24
N ASN A 29 5.06 -8.82 -15.07
CA ASN A 29 6.51 -8.93 -14.91
C ASN A 29 7.02 -8.19 -13.66
N ARG A 30 6.40 -7.08 -13.26
CA ARG A 30 6.71 -6.40 -11.99
C ARG A 30 6.40 -7.26 -10.76
N LEU A 31 5.37 -8.12 -10.85
CA LEU A 31 5.02 -9.06 -9.78
C LEU A 31 6.00 -10.23 -9.67
N LYS A 32 6.62 -10.66 -10.77
CA LYS A 32 7.57 -11.79 -10.79
C LYS A 32 8.92 -11.46 -10.14
N ASN A 33 9.37 -10.21 -10.24
CA ASN A 33 10.68 -9.78 -9.70
C ASN A 33 10.55 -8.92 -8.43
N ALA A 34 9.43 -9.02 -7.73
CA ALA A 34 9.22 -8.30 -6.49
C ALA A 34 10.18 -8.83 -5.40
N PRO A 35 10.94 -7.95 -4.71
CA PRO A 35 11.84 -8.36 -3.63
C PRO A 35 11.06 -9.00 -2.48
N LEU A 36 11.71 -9.87 -1.71
CA LEU A 36 11.11 -10.51 -0.55
C LEU A 36 11.15 -9.58 0.66
N CYS A 37 10.03 -9.49 1.38
CA CYS A 37 9.95 -8.76 2.63
C CYS A 37 10.77 -9.49 3.72
N PRO A 38 11.70 -8.81 4.41
CA PRO A 38 12.55 -9.44 5.43
C PRO A 38 11.75 -9.96 6.64
N LEU A 39 10.57 -9.38 6.91
CA LEU A 39 9.75 -9.74 8.08
C LEU A 39 8.83 -10.94 7.85
N CYS A 40 8.24 -11.06 6.67
CA CYS A 40 7.25 -12.12 6.38
C CYS A 40 7.67 -13.07 5.26
N GLN A 41 8.82 -12.83 4.62
CA GLN A 41 9.38 -13.62 3.52
C GLN A 41 8.47 -13.74 2.28
N LYS A 42 7.48 -12.84 2.15
CA LYS A 42 6.60 -12.76 0.97
C LYS A 42 7.04 -11.61 0.05
N SER A 43 6.74 -11.75 -1.24
CA SER A 43 7.02 -10.72 -2.25
C SER A 43 6.37 -9.37 -1.91
N VAL A 44 7.14 -8.28 -1.96
CA VAL A 44 6.64 -6.90 -1.83
C VAL A 44 6.15 -6.41 -3.19
N ARG A 45 4.86 -6.65 -3.45
CA ARG A 45 4.22 -6.31 -4.73
C ARG A 45 3.93 -4.82 -4.87
N ASP A 46 3.67 -4.15 -3.75
CA ASP A 46 3.46 -2.71 -3.70
C ASP A 46 4.72 -2.03 -3.14
N LEU A 47 5.66 -1.71 -4.03
CA LEU A 47 6.93 -1.08 -3.66
C LEU A 47 6.77 0.41 -3.36
N TYR A 48 5.71 1.08 -3.84
CA TYR A 48 5.48 2.49 -3.55
C TYR A 48 5.09 2.71 -2.09
N SER A 49 4.34 1.77 -1.50
CA SER A 49 3.99 1.77 -0.09
C SER A 49 5.00 1.07 0.82
N ALA A 50 6.06 0.47 0.27
CA ALA A 50 7.03 -0.28 1.05
C ALA A 50 7.87 0.65 1.95
N ILE A 51 8.35 0.11 3.07
CA ILE A 51 9.23 0.83 4.01
C ILE A 51 10.56 0.09 4.05
N THR A 52 11.65 0.85 4.14
CA THR A 52 13.00 0.30 4.27
C THR A 52 13.14 -0.32 5.64
N HIS A 53 13.42 -1.62 5.68
CA HIS A 53 13.71 -2.29 6.94
C HIS A 53 15.11 -1.89 7.44
N GLU A 54 15.20 -1.34 8.65
CA GLU A 54 16.42 -0.74 9.21
C GLU A 54 17.62 -1.71 9.22
N SER A 55 17.40 -2.98 9.55
CA SER A 55 18.49 -3.95 9.71
C SER A 55 18.98 -4.54 8.38
N SER A 56 18.08 -4.73 7.40
CA SER A 56 18.43 -5.38 6.13
C SER A 56 18.60 -4.40 4.98
N ASN A 57 18.19 -3.15 5.16
CA ASN A 57 18.13 -2.12 4.12
C ASN A 57 17.35 -2.55 2.85
N GLN A 58 16.39 -3.47 3.04
CA GLN A 58 15.53 -4.02 1.98
C GLN A 58 14.10 -3.50 2.14
N PRO A 59 13.30 -3.45 1.07
CA PRO A 59 11.90 -3.09 1.17
C PRO A 59 11.12 -4.14 1.97
N ALA A 60 10.38 -3.69 2.97
CA ALA A 60 9.42 -4.46 3.74
C ALA A 60 8.00 -3.93 3.49
N HIS A 61 7.00 -4.79 3.71
CA HIS A 61 5.62 -4.33 3.69
C HIS A 61 5.37 -3.35 4.83
N PHE A 62 4.65 -2.27 4.53
CA PHE A 62 4.17 -1.31 5.52
C PHE A 62 3.49 -1.99 6.72
N ASP A 63 2.58 -2.93 6.45
CA ASP A 63 1.84 -3.64 7.49
C ASP A 63 2.74 -4.53 8.36
N CYS A 64 3.81 -5.09 7.80
CA CYS A 64 4.77 -5.88 8.56
C CYS A 64 5.56 -5.00 9.53
N ILE A 65 6.03 -3.84 9.08
CA ILE A 65 6.70 -2.86 9.96
C ILE A 65 5.74 -2.39 11.05
N LEU A 66 4.50 -2.04 10.69
CA LEU A 66 3.49 -1.60 11.65
C LEU A 66 3.17 -2.68 12.70
N LYS A 67 3.07 -3.95 12.29
CA LYS A 67 2.87 -5.07 13.20
C LYS A 67 4.07 -5.27 14.12
N MET A 68 5.28 -5.29 13.57
CA MET A 68 6.52 -5.40 14.34
C MET A 68 6.63 -4.29 15.40
N LEU A 69 6.36 -3.04 15.01
CA LEU A 69 6.37 -1.91 15.94
C LEU A 69 5.34 -2.08 17.07
N ARG A 70 4.17 -2.68 16.81
CA ARG A 70 3.16 -2.97 17.85
C ARG A 70 3.60 -4.06 18.81
N GLU A 71 4.36 -5.05 18.33
CA GLU A 71 4.87 -6.14 19.16
C GLU A 71 6.07 -5.69 20.00
N MET A 72 6.91 -4.79 19.49
CA MET A 72 8.08 -4.26 20.20
C MET A 72 7.76 -3.16 21.22
N ASN A 73 6.59 -2.51 21.11
CA ASN A 73 6.20 -1.44 22.04
C ASN A 73 5.03 -1.91 22.91
N GLU A 74 5.18 -1.75 24.22
CA GLU A 74 4.06 -1.93 25.15
C GLU A 74 3.01 -0.84 24.92
N LEU A 75 1.82 -1.25 24.50
CA LEU A 75 0.68 -0.37 24.29
C LEU A 75 -0.34 -0.58 25.41
N SER A 76 -0.76 0.51 26.05
CA SER A 76 -1.93 0.46 26.93
C SER A 76 -3.23 0.33 26.11
N GLY A 77 -4.34 -0.12 26.71
CA GLY A 77 -5.60 -0.34 25.98
C GLY A 77 -6.19 0.91 25.30
N ASN A 78 -5.76 2.10 25.72
CA ASN A 78 -6.13 3.38 25.10
C ASN A 78 -5.07 3.92 24.12
N GLU A 79 -4.09 3.10 23.74
CA GLU A 79 -2.99 3.45 22.84
C GLU A 79 -3.03 2.66 21.54
N LYS A 80 -2.60 3.31 20.45
CA LYS A 80 -2.48 2.69 19.12
C LYS A 80 -1.24 3.22 18.41
N ILE A 81 -0.58 2.38 17.62
CA ILE A 81 0.46 2.84 16.67
C ILE A 81 -0.20 3.29 15.38
N CYS A 82 0.12 4.52 14.96
CA CYS A 82 -0.32 5.16 13.73
C CYS A 82 0.89 5.59 12.91
N TYR A 83 0.74 5.64 11.59
CA TYR A 83 1.74 6.23 10.71
C TYR A 83 1.56 7.76 10.67
N LEU A 84 2.66 8.48 10.80
CA LEU A 84 2.70 9.94 10.83
C LEU A 84 3.20 10.56 9.53
N GLY A 85 3.69 9.75 8.58
CA GLY A 85 4.32 10.21 7.33
C GLY A 85 5.84 10.16 7.38
N ASN A 86 6.47 10.19 6.20
CA ASN A 86 7.92 10.19 5.99
C ASN A 86 8.67 9.15 6.84
N GLY A 87 8.22 7.89 6.82
CA GLY A 87 8.90 6.84 7.57
C GLY A 87 8.75 6.90 9.09
N SER A 88 7.99 7.86 9.61
CA SER A 88 7.73 8.00 11.04
C SER A 88 6.39 7.36 11.44
N PHE A 89 6.41 6.68 12.58
CA PHE A 89 5.24 6.18 13.28
C PHE A 89 5.05 6.92 14.61
N GLY A 90 3.91 6.76 15.24
CA GLY A 90 3.61 7.35 16.53
C GLY A 90 2.68 6.51 17.35
N ILE A 91 2.93 6.46 18.66
CA ILE A 91 2.00 5.91 19.64
C ILE A 91 1.03 7.04 19.98
N ILE A 92 -0.23 6.86 19.60
CA ILE A 92 -1.31 7.79 19.89
C ILE A 92 -2.12 7.26 21.06
N GLN A 93 -2.30 8.10 22.08
CA GLN A 93 -3.17 7.79 23.21
C GLN A 93 -4.48 8.58 23.05
N SER A 94 -5.60 7.92 23.30
CA SER A 94 -6.92 8.53 23.33
C SER A 94 -7.38 8.76 24.76
N ARG A 95 -7.89 9.96 25.06
CA ARG A 95 -8.56 10.27 26.33
C ARG A 95 -9.94 10.86 26.05
N ASN A 96 -10.92 10.40 26.82
CA ASN A 96 -12.24 11.01 26.85
C ASN A 96 -12.23 12.08 27.95
N ALA A 97 -12.41 13.34 27.58
CA ALA A 97 -12.47 14.46 28.51
C ALA A 97 -13.77 15.23 28.26
N ALA A 98 -14.67 15.22 29.24
CA ALA A 98 -15.97 15.89 29.18
C ALA A 98 -16.79 15.55 27.91
N GLY A 99 -16.84 14.26 27.54
CA GLY A 99 -17.61 13.78 26.38
C GLY A 99 -16.94 14.01 25.02
N LYS A 100 -15.75 14.61 24.97
CA LYS A 100 -14.98 14.78 23.73
C LYS A 100 -13.78 13.83 23.70
N LEU A 101 -13.70 13.01 22.66
CA LEU A 101 -12.55 12.17 22.38
C LEU A 101 -11.39 13.05 21.89
N ARG A 102 -10.26 13.03 22.61
CA ARG A 102 -9.03 13.72 22.24
C ARG A 102 -7.92 12.70 21.99
N PHE A 103 -7.10 12.98 20.99
CA PHE A 103 -5.94 12.16 20.62
C PHE A 103 -4.67 13.00 20.81
N PHE A 104 -3.61 12.37 21.30
CA PHE A 104 -2.29 12.98 21.41
C PHE A 104 -1.23 11.95 21.09
N ILE A 105 -0.15 12.42 20.46
CA ILE A 105 1.01 11.60 20.15
C ILE A 105 1.84 11.50 21.42
N ARG A 106 1.82 10.35 22.08
CA ARG A 106 2.63 10.09 23.28
C ARG A 106 4.11 9.93 22.93
N LYS A 107 4.40 9.26 21.83
CA LYS A 107 5.77 8.95 21.39
C LYS A 107 5.81 8.95 19.87
N ARG A 108 6.81 9.61 19.29
CA ARG A 108 7.16 9.48 17.86
C ARG A 108 8.26 8.43 17.72
N LEU A 109 8.13 7.58 16.71
CA LEU A 109 9.03 6.49 16.35
C LEU A 109 9.55 6.81 14.94
N ASN A 110 10.74 7.39 14.84
CA ASN A 110 11.37 7.57 13.53
C ASN A 110 11.95 6.23 13.10
N TYR A 111 11.33 5.57 12.11
CA TYR A 111 11.69 4.20 11.74
C TYR A 111 12.59 4.15 10.52
N GLU A 112 12.24 4.84 9.44
CA GLU A 112 13.14 5.01 8.28
C GLU A 112 13.47 6.49 8.07
N GLU A 113 14.72 6.74 7.69
CA GLU A 113 15.10 8.01 7.09
C GLU A 113 14.81 7.93 5.59
N THR A 114 14.10 8.92 5.05
CA THR A 114 13.79 8.99 3.62
C THR A 114 14.90 9.65 2.81
N ASP A 115 15.90 10.23 3.49
CA ASP A 115 17.05 10.91 2.92
C ASP A 115 18.33 10.38 3.61
N PRO A 116 19.27 9.75 2.89
CA PRO A 116 19.29 9.54 1.43
C PRO A 116 18.22 8.55 0.96
N VAL A 117 17.72 8.75 -0.26
CA VAL A 117 16.76 7.82 -0.88
C VAL A 117 17.43 6.43 -1.00
N PRO A 118 16.80 5.35 -0.48
CA PRO A 118 17.36 4.00 -0.58
C PRO A 118 17.55 3.54 -2.03
N GLU A 119 18.60 2.76 -2.30
CA GLU A 119 18.94 2.27 -3.65
C GLU A 119 17.79 1.50 -4.31
N TRP A 120 17.05 0.71 -3.54
CA TRP A 120 15.91 -0.04 -4.07
C TRP A 120 14.77 0.88 -4.53
N ARG A 121 14.62 2.05 -3.89
CA ARG A 121 13.59 3.05 -4.18
C ARG A 121 13.99 3.95 -5.35
N LYS A 122 15.30 4.24 -5.52
CA LYS A 122 15.83 4.95 -6.69
C LYS A 122 15.48 4.26 -8.02
N LYS A 123 15.42 2.93 -8.04
CA LYS A 123 15.05 2.14 -9.24
C LYS A 123 13.57 2.27 -9.66
N LEU A 124 12.74 2.91 -8.83
CA LEU A 124 11.30 3.10 -9.07
C LEU A 124 10.94 4.50 -9.55
N LEU A 125 11.84 5.46 -9.36
CA LEU A 125 11.75 6.85 -9.82
C LEU A 125 12.23 6.93 -11.27
#